data_AF-A0A7V9TSJ0-F1
#
_entry.id   AF-A0A7V9TSJ0-F1
#
_cell.length_a   1.000
_cell.length_b   1.000
_cell.length_c   1.000
_cell.angle_alpha   90.00
_cell.angle_beta   90.00
_cell.angle_gamma   90.00
#
_symmetry.space_group_name_H-M   'P 1'
#
loop_
_entity.id
_entity.type
_entity.pdbx_description
1 polymer ?
#
loop_
_entity_poly.entity_id
_entity_poly.type
_entity_poly.pdbx_seq_one_letter_code
_entity_poly.pdbx_strand_id
1 'polypeptide(L)'
;MVSRQTGALPTLALLGVTAAWGSTFFLIKDLLVEVSVLDFLSIRFALAAAALLALAPTSVLKLSRAELRHGVVLGLVYGVAQVLQTLGLERTPASVSGFVTGMYVVATPIFAA
;
A
#
# COMPACT_ATOMS: atom_id res chain seq x y z
N MET A 1 -9.46 -16.56 -24.64
CA MET A 1 -8.26 -17.42 -24.56
C MET A 1 -7.14 -16.55 -23.98
N VAL A 2 -6.97 -16.55 -22.65
CA VAL A 2 -5.93 -15.74 -21.98
C VAL A 2 -4.59 -16.40 -22.30
N SER A 3 -3.76 -15.76 -23.13
CA SER A 3 -2.40 -16.22 -23.37
C SER A 3 -1.64 -16.10 -22.05
N ARG A 4 -1.41 -17.24 -21.39
CA ARG A 4 -0.52 -17.32 -20.23
C ARG A 4 0.90 -17.08 -20.73
N GLN A 5 1.30 -15.81 -20.82
CA GLN A 5 2.72 -15.45 -20.96
C GLN A 5 3.40 -15.66 -19.61
N THR A 6 3.62 -16.92 -19.22
CA THR A 6 4.46 -17.28 -18.07
C THR A 6 5.93 -17.14 -18.45
N GLY A 7 6.37 -15.90 -18.67
CA GLY A 7 7.79 -15.58 -18.83
C GLY A 7 8.48 -15.50 -17.47
N ALA A 8 9.79 -15.73 -17.44
CA ALA A 8 10.59 -15.53 -16.23
C ALA A 8 10.54 -14.06 -15.74
N LEU A 9 10.46 -13.10 -16.66
CA LEU A 9 10.49 -11.67 -16.35
C LEU A 9 9.28 -11.20 -15.51
N PRO A 10 8.01 -11.45 -15.87
CA PRO A 10 6.87 -11.14 -14.99
C PRO A 10 6.97 -11.77 -13.61
N THR A 11 7.43 -13.02 -13.52
CA THR A 11 7.61 -13.74 -12.25
C THR A 11 8.67 -13.07 -11.38
N LEU A 12 9.83 -12.74 -11.95
CA LEU A 12 10.90 -12.04 -11.24
C LEU A 12 10.46 -10.63 -10.81
N ALA A 13 9.70 -9.92 -11.65
CA ALA A 13 9.16 -8.62 -11.29
C ALA A 13 8.20 -8.72 -10.09
N LEU A 14 7.29 -9.71 -10.07
CA LEU A 14 6.39 -9.95 -8.94
C LEU A 14 7.15 -10.33 -7.66
N LEU A 15 8.18 -11.17 -7.77
CA LEU A 15 9.04 -11.51 -6.64
C LEU A 15 9.77 -10.27 -6.10
N GLY A 16 10.30 -9.42 -6.99
CA GLY A 16 10.97 -8.18 -6.62
C GLY A 16 10.03 -7.20 -5.91
N VAL A 17 8.84 -6.98 -6.45
CA VAL A 17 7.80 -6.14 -5.81
C VAL A 17 7.40 -6.71 -4.45
N THR A 18 7.23 -8.03 -4.35
CA THR A 18 6.86 -8.70 -3.10
C THR A 18 7.96 -8.56 -2.04
N ALA A 19 9.23 -8.73 -2.43
CA ALA A 19 10.38 -8.57 -1.54
C ALA A 19 10.52 -7.11 -1.09
N ALA A 20 10.38 -6.15 -2.01
CA ALA A 20 10.44 -4.72 -1.72
C ALA A 20 9.30 -4.28 -0.78
N TRP A 21 8.09 -4.83 -0.97
CA TRP A 21 6.97 -4.56 -0.09
C TRP A 21 7.14 -5.22 1.28
N GLY A 22 7.52 -6.50 1.33
CA GLY A 22 7.68 -7.25 2.58
C GLY A 22 8.79 -6.73 3.48
N SER A 23 9.90 -6.23 2.92
CA SER A 23 10.99 -5.63 3.69
C SER A 23 10.58 -4.36 4.45
N THR A 24 9.53 -3.67 3.98
CA THR A 24 9.04 -2.45 4.64
C THR A 24 8.51 -2.70 6.06
N PHE A 25 7.99 -3.89 6.39
CA PHE A 25 7.49 -4.16 7.73
C PHE A 25 8.60 -4.08 8.79
N PHE A 26 9.78 -4.62 8.48
CA PHE A 26 10.93 -4.54 9.37
C PHE A 26 11.42 -3.09 9.48
N LEU A 27 11.62 -2.43 8.34
CA LEU A 27 12.14 -1.06 8.29
C LEU A 27 11.22 -0.04 8.99
N ILE A 28 9.91 -0.13 8.75
CA ILE A 28 8.93 0.75 9.37
C ILE A 28 8.84 0.48 10.86
N LYS A 29 8.89 -0.79 11.29
CA LYS A 29 8.85 -1.12 12.72
C LYS A 29 9.99 -0.46 13.50
N ASP A 30 11.19 -0.48 12.94
CA ASP A 30 12.36 0.19 13.55
C ASP A 30 12.17 1.71 13.58
N LEU A 31 11.63 2.29 12.49
CA LEU A 31 11.38 3.74 12.41
C LEU A 31 10.31 4.22 13.40
N LEU A 32 9.31 3.39 13.70
CA LEU A 32 8.23 3.71 14.64
C LEU A 32 8.69 3.80 16.10
N VAL A 33 9.94 3.44 16.41
CA VAL A 33 10.54 3.69 17.72
C VAL A 33 10.83 5.18 17.91
N GLU A 34 11.12 5.89 16.81
CA GLU A 34 11.55 7.30 16.83
C GLU A 34 10.43 8.26 16.37
N VAL A 35 9.52 7.78 15.53
CA VAL A 35 8.50 8.61 14.86
C VAL A 35 7.10 8.07 15.12
N SER A 36 6.15 8.96 15.42
CA SER A 36 4.76 8.56 15.63
C SER A 36 4.14 7.99 14.34
N VAL A 37 3.17 7.09 14.49
CA VAL A 37 2.46 6.45 13.36
C VAL A 37 1.85 7.50 12.41
N LEU A 38 1.23 8.55 12.95
CA LEU A 38 0.57 9.57 12.14
C LEU A 38 1.58 10.46 11.41
N ASP A 39 2.70 10.82 12.04
CA ASP A 39 3.74 11.63 11.40
C ASP A 39 4.40 10.85 10.27
N PHE A 40 4.74 9.58 10.51
CA PHE A 40 5.29 8.69 9.50
C PHE A 40 4.37 8.55 8.29
N LEU A 41 3.08 8.23 8.52
CA LEU A 41 2.13 8.07 7.43
C LEU A 41 1.87 9.37 6.68
N SER A 42 1.79 10.51 7.39
CA SER A 42 1.57 11.82 6.77
C SER A 42 2.70 12.18 5.81
N ILE A 43 3.96 12.02 6.24
CA ILE A 43 5.13 12.27 5.40
C ILE A 43 5.15 11.29 4.22
N ARG A 44 4.96 9.99 4.46
CA ARG A 44 4.96 8.96 3.42
C ARG A 44 3.94 9.25 2.32
N PHE A 45 2.72 9.60 2.70
CA PHE A 45 1.65 9.88 1.73
C PHE A 45 1.78 11.24 1.07
N ALA A 46 2.33 12.25 1.75
CA ALA A 46 2.67 13.53 1.12
C ALA A 46 3.73 13.36 0.03
N LEU A 47 4.79 12.59 0.31
CA LEU A 47 5.81 12.25 -0.67
C LEU A 47 5.24 11.44 -1.83
N ALA A 48 4.39 10.45 -1.56
CA ALA A 48 3.73 9.68 -2.61
C ALA A 48 2.83 10.54 -3.51
N ALA A 49 2.07 11.47 -2.93
CA ALA A 49 1.22 12.39 -3.67
C ALA A 49 2.04 13.36 -4.53
N ALA A 50 3.13 13.91 -3.98
CA ALA A 50 4.05 14.77 -4.73
C ALA A 50 4.72 14.01 -5.89
N ALA A 51 5.17 12.78 -5.65
CA ALA A 51 5.76 11.92 -6.67
C ALA A 51 4.76 11.59 -7.79
N LEU A 52 3.51 11.27 -7.43
CA LEU A 52 2.46 11.00 -8.41
C LEU A 52 2.14 12.24 -9.26
N LEU A 53 2.07 13.42 -8.63
CA LEU A 53 1.87 14.67 -9.34
C LEU A 53 3.04 15.01 -10.27
N ALA A 54 4.28 14.71 -9.88
CA ALA A 54 5.46 14.93 -10.71
C ALA A 54 5.55 13.95 -11.90
N LEU A 55 5.20 12.68 -11.69
CA LEU A 55 5.29 11.64 -12.73
C LEU A 55 4.12 11.64 -13.70
N ALA A 56 2.92 12.04 -13.24
CA ALA A 56 1.70 11.98 -14.03
C ALA A 56 0.79 13.22 -13.82
N PRO A 57 1.32 14.45 -14.01
CA PRO A 57 0.57 15.68 -13.71
C PRO A 57 -0.72 15.79 -14.52
N THR A 58 -0.67 15.44 -15.81
CA THR A 58 -1.82 15.53 -16.70
C THR A 58 -2.95 14.58 -16.31
N SER A 59 -2.63 13.38 -15.82
CA SER A 59 -3.62 12.41 -15.35
C SER A 59 -4.30 12.88 -14.06
N VAL A 60 -3.54 13.47 -13.14
CA VAL A 60 -4.08 13.99 -11.87
C VAL A 60 -4.93 15.24 -12.09
N LEU A 61 -4.46 16.17 -12.92
CA LEU A 61 -5.15 17.44 -13.15
C LEU A 61 -6.42 17.31 -14.01
N LYS A 62 -6.57 16.21 -14.75
CA LYS A 62 -7.74 15.95 -15.61
C LYS A 62 -8.83 15.10 -14.93
N LEU A 63 -8.69 14.80 -13.65
CA LEU A 63 -9.70 14.05 -12.91
C LEU A 63 -11.04 14.79 -12.91
N SER A 64 -12.10 14.09 -13.30
CA SER A 64 -13.47 14.56 -13.16
C SER A 64 -13.86 14.66 -11.69
N ARG A 65 -14.92 15.43 -11.39
CA ARG A 65 -15.46 15.53 -10.01
C ARG A 65 -15.91 14.17 -9.46
N ALA A 66 -16.40 13.29 -10.33
CA ALA A 66 -16.80 11.94 -9.94
C ALA A 66 -15.58 11.11 -9.53
N GLU A 67 -14.51 11.11 -10.34
CA GLU A 67 -13.27 10.41 -10.02
C GLU A 67 -12.62 10.96 -8.75
N LEU A 68 -12.61 12.29 -8.57
CA LEU A 68 -12.09 12.91 -7.34
C LEU A 68 -12.89 12.45 -6.11
N ARG A 69 -14.22 12.41 -6.19
CA ARG A 69 -15.07 11.92 -5.08
C ARG A 69 -14.76 10.47 -4.75
N HIS A 70 -14.67 9.59 -5.74
CA HIS A 70 -14.29 8.19 -5.50
C HIS A 70 -12.87 8.09 -4.93
N GLY A 71 -11.92 8.88 -5.42
CA GLY A 71 -10.56 8.95 -4.90
C GLY A 71 -10.51 9.38 -3.44
N VAL A 72 -11.30 10.37 -3.03
CA VAL A 72 -11.39 10.79 -1.62
C VAL A 72 -12.00 9.70 -0.75
N VAL A 73 -13.11 9.08 -1.17
CA VAL A 73 -13.75 8.01 -0.39
C VAL A 73 -12.81 6.82 -0.22
N LEU A 74 -12.21 6.33 -1.32
CA LEU A 74 -11.25 5.23 -1.29
C LEU A 74 -9.99 5.60 -0.51
N GLY A 75 -9.51 6.84 -0.65
CA GLY A 75 -8.37 7.36 0.09
C GLY A 75 -8.61 7.42 1.60
N LEU A 76 -9.80 7.81 2.04
CA LEU A 76 -10.18 7.80 3.45
C LEU A 76 -10.25 6.38 4.01
N VAL A 77 -10.91 5.46 3.30
CA VAL A 77 -10.99 4.04 3.70
C VAL A 77 -9.59 3.44 3.80
N TYR A 78 -8.75 3.66 2.78
CA TYR A 78 -7.38 3.18 2.77
C TYR A 78 -6.51 3.86 3.84
N GLY A 79 -6.70 5.15 4.07
CA GLY A 79 -5.99 5.90 5.10
C GLY A 79 -6.27 5.36 6.50
N VAL A 80 -7.54 5.11 6.83
CA VAL A 80 -7.93 4.46 8.09
C VAL A 80 -7.32 3.06 8.18
N ALA A 81 -7.40 2.26 7.13
CA ALA A 81 -6.80 0.93 7.09
C ALA A 81 -5.28 0.97 7.33
N GLN A 82 -4.58 1.94 6.75
CA GLN A 82 -3.15 2.14 6.95
C GLN A 82 -2.80 2.55 8.37
N VAL A 83 -3.58 3.45 8.98
CA VAL A 83 -3.37 3.82 10.39
C VAL A 83 -3.54 2.58 11.28
N LEU A 84 -4.61 1.83 11.12
CA LEU A 84 -4.86 0.61 11.89
C LEU A 84 -3.76 -0.45 11.68
N GLN A 85 -3.32 -0.65 10.44
CA GLN A 85 -2.23 -1.57 10.11
C GLN A 85 -0.91 -1.15 10.76
N THR A 86 -0.54 0.13 10.65
CA THR A 86 0.73 0.64 11.20
C THR A 86 0.72 0.67 12.73
N LEU A 87 -0.43 0.97 13.36
CA LEU A 87 -0.63 0.76 14.80
C LEU A 87 -0.48 -0.72 15.18
N GLY A 88 -0.98 -1.64 14.36
CA GLY A 88 -0.76 -3.08 14.54
C GLY A 88 0.73 -3.45 14.46
N LEU A 89 1.45 -2.92 13.48
CA LEU A 89 2.89 -3.14 13.29
C LEU A 89 3.73 -2.60 14.47
N GLU A 90 3.37 -1.42 14.98
CA GLU A 90 4.00 -0.84 16.17
C GLU A 90 3.95 -1.83 17.35
N ARG A 91 2.80 -2.47 17.57
CA ARG A 91 2.50 -3.33 18.72
C ARG A 91 2.84 -4.81 18.55
N THR A 92 3.16 -5.26 17.33
CA THR A 92 3.37 -6.68 17.02
C THR A 92 4.69 -6.93 16.31
N PRO A 93 5.27 -8.14 16.35
CA PRO A 93 6.45 -8.45 15.54
C PRO A 93 6.19 -8.20 14.05
N ALA A 94 7.20 -7.71 13.33
CA ALA A 94 7.08 -7.41 11.90
C ALA A 94 6.63 -8.64 11.08
N SER A 95 7.09 -9.84 11.43
CA SER A 95 6.68 -11.10 10.80
C SER A 95 5.20 -11.41 11.00
N VAL A 96 4.66 -11.16 12.20
CA VAL A 96 3.24 -11.38 12.52
C VAL A 96 2.38 -10.35 11.80
N SER A 97 2.74 -9.07 11.85
CA SER A 97 2.02 -8.01 11.14
C SER A 97 2.01 -8.22 9.63
N GLY A 98 3.15 -8.65 9.05
CA GLY A 98 3.26 -8.96 7.63
C GLY A 98 2.41 -10.18 7.24
N PHE A 99 2.40 -11.23 8.05
CA PHE A 99 1.55 -12.41 7.85
C PHE A 99 0.05 -12.05 7.88
N VAL A 100 -0.39 -11.33 8.92
CA VAL A 100 -1.79 -10.89 9.05
C VAL A 100 -2.20 -10.02 7.87
N THR A 101 -1.33 -9.10 7.44
CA THR A 101 -1.60 -8.28 6.25
C THR A 101 -1.72 -9.18 5.01
N GLY A 102 -0.80 -10.12 4.80
CA GLY A 102 -0.83 -11.05 3.66
C GLY A 102 -2.07 -11.93 3.59
N MET A 103 -2.77 -12.15 4.71
CA MET A 103 -4.05 -12.88 4.74
C MET A 103 -5.20 -12.18 4.01
N TYR A 104 -5.04 -10.92 3.57
CA TYR A 104 -6.03 -10.32 2.68
C TYR A 104 -6.26 -11.17 1.41
N VAL A 105 -5.28 -11.97 0.98
CA VAL A 105 -5.42 -12.87 -0.19
C VAL A 105 -6.59 -13.84 -0.05
N VAL A 106 -6.93 -14.23 1.18
CA VAL A 106 -8.09 -15.06 1.50
C VAL A 106 -9.36 -14.20 1.61
N ALA A 107 -9.26 -13.00 2.18
CA ALA A 107 -10.39 -12.10 2.37
C ALA A 107 -10.93 -11.53 1.04
N THR A 108 -10.06 -11.22 0.07
CA THR A 108 -10.44 -10.65 -1.23
C THR A 108 -11.49 -11.49 -1.96
N PRO A 109 -11.31 -12.81 -2.20
CA PRO A 109 -12.35 -13.61 -2.85
C PRO A 109 -13.63 -13.76 -2.03
N ILE A 110 -13.55 -13.71 -0.69
CA ILE A 110 -14.73 -13.79 0.19
C ILE A 110 -15.60 -12.54 0.06
N PHE A 111 -14.99 -11.36 0.00
CA PHE A 111 -15.72 -10.09 -0.16
C PHE A 111 -16.11 -9.78 -1.60
N ALA A 112 -15.47 -10.41 -2.58
CA ALA A 112 -15.78 -10.24 -4.00
C ALA A 112 -16.81 -11.24 -4.54
N ALA A 113 -17.12 -12.30 -3.80
CA ALA A 113 -18.17 -13.28 -4.11
C ALA A 113 -19.57 -12.71 -3.85
#